data_AF-A0A7Y2HF78-F1
#
_entry.id   AF-A0A7Y2HF78-F1
#
_cell.length_a   1.000
_cell.length_b   1.000
_cell.length_c   1.000
_cell.angle_alpha   90.00
_cell.angle_beta   90.00
_cell.angle_gamma   90.00
#
_symmetry.space_group_name_H-M   'P 1'
#
loop_
_entity.id
_entity.type
_entity.pdbx_description
1 polymer ?
#
loop_
_entity_poly.entity_id
_entity_poly.type
_entity_poly.pdbx_seq_one_letter_code
_entity_poly.pdbx_strand_id
1 'polypeptide(L)'
;MKSIIFAIAWTCFMGYFIDLEAQEYHIISIANTVDIEDADYYEHLDSYLSSVESPYSIVVNGDITSSTNSSSLTLLLETLTQSGAEKIIIIPGDRDWDESGRSGWQKVIDLEKQVKSDHKDSNIIWPLGKACPGPELIELGPSLSLVIINTQWFNHPFDKPRQESGICTIATEGDFMEELEDIIDEQAGKNVIIAGHYPVISLGEYGGFHPLSKWFLPVPIISGMITSFKQNVGNHTDLINENYHDFRINLGLLLSQYRSITYLSGHEKNLQVLEWNENYFINSGSPERARFAANTKLSLFSESLPGLIELKYDPDGNVQTEIFKYVHDSGITSYKLIDLMYSACKDISTERINTSFVPCNASDEKENNLGSSQADFGKIAGGAEYQASKFKKAFLGAHYRDSWTTEVRIPYLELNSTFGGLTPFAKGGGRQTKSLKFKAGNGYEYVFRSVNKDPAGALPVELRGTFLAAILRDQTSTQHPYGALVADILLNELDILHAHPKLYLMPNDQGLGKYRPDFMNMLGMLEERPTNPDTDTEQTFANAKKIRKSFKMFKDLYDDKDNHVNQQEFIRARAFDIVVG
;
A
#
# COMPACT_ATOMS: atom_id res chain seq x y z
N MET A 1 2.40 38.74 45.66
CA MET A 1 3.35 38.51 44.55
C MET A 1 3.69 37.03 44.31
N LYS A 2 2.76 36.09 44.57
CA LYS A 2 2.93 34.65 44.20
C LYS A 2 1.68 34.00 43.57
N SER A 3 0.62 34.76 43.33
CA SER A 3 -0.64 34.24 42.75
C SER A 3 -1.02 34.86 41.39
N ILE A 4 -0.16 35.72 40.83
CA ILE A 4 -0.40 36.37 39.53
C ILE A 4 0.52 35.79 38.43
N ILE A 5 1.58 35.07 38.79
CA ILE A 5 2.52 34.48 37.83
C ILE A 5 2.01 33.13 37.26
N PHE A 6 1.08 32.45 37.95
CA PHE A 6 0.49 31.20 37.44
C PHE A 6 -0.65 31.40 36.44
N ALA A 7 -1.27 32.59 36.39
CA ALA A 7 -2.37 32.87 35.46
C ALA A 7 -1.89 33.33 34.06
N ILE A 8 -0.66 33.85 33.97
CA ILE A 8 -0.08 34.34 32.70
C ILE A 8 0.70 33.22 31.97
N ALA A 9 1.15 32.19 32.68
CA ALA A 9 1.75 31.00 32.05
C ALA A 9 0.73 30.04 31.43
N TRP A 10 -0.55 30.14 31.79
CA TRP A 10 -1.61 29.26 31.29
C TRP A 10 -2.36 29.81 30.06
N THR A 11 -2.21 31.10 29.77
CA THR A 11 -2.84 31.78 28.62
C THR A 11 -1.95 31.89 27.39
N CYS A 12 -0.69 31.41 27.45
CA CYS A 12 0.22 31.35 26.31
C CYS A 12 0.42 29.95 25.70
N PHE A 13 -0.28 28.92 26.21
CA PHE A 13 -0.25 27.54 25.70
C PHE A 13 -1.57 27.11 25.05
N MET A 14 -2.35 28.09 24.57
CA MET A 14 -3.66 27.90 23.92
C MET A 14 -3.70 28.56 22.53
N GLY A 15 -2.54 28.68 21.89
CA GLY A 15 -2.41 29.15 20.51
C GLY A 15 -1.60 28.14 19.72
N TYR A 16 -2.19 27.67 18.62
CA TYR A 16 -1.71 26.64 17.69
C TYR A 16 -1.93 25.17 18.11
N PHE A 17 -3.18 24.80 18.34
CA PHE A 17 -3.64 23.51 17.82
C PHE A 17 -4.25 23.80 16.45
N ILE A 18 -3.45 23.62 15.40
CA ILE A 18 -3.99 23.43 14.07
C ILE A 18 -4.57 22.02 14.12
N ASP A 19 -5.89 21.87 14.15
CA ASP A 19 -6.51 20.65 13.64
C ASP A 19 -5.95 20.49 12.24
N LEU A 20 -5.08 19.49 12.04
CA LEU A 20 -4.50 19.15 10.74
C LEU A 20 -5.62 18.55 9.90
N GLU A 21 -6.53 19.41 9.44
CA GLU A 21 -7.51 19.05 8.44
C GLU A 21 -6.77 18.59 7.18
N ALA A 22 -7.31 17.56 6.54
CA ALA A 22 -6.82 17.16 5.23
C ALA A 22 -6.86 18.37 4.28
N GLN A 23 -5.78 18.58 3.54
CA GLN A 23 -5.69 19.59 2.50
C GLN A 23 -5.58 18.88 1.14
N GLU A 24 -5.96 19.59 0.08
CA GLU A 24 -5.62 19.19 -1.28
C GLU A 24 -4.10 19.04 -1.44
N TYR A 25 -3.66 17.92 -2.02
CA TYR A 25 -2.24 17.61 -2.17
C TYR A 25 -1.96 16.98 -3.53
N HIS A 26 -0.92 17.46 -4.22
CA HIS A 26 -0.56 16.96 -5.56
C HIS A 26 0.72 16.14 -5.55
N ILE A 27 0.79 15.11 -6.40
CA ILE A 27 2.00 14.31 -6.63
C ILE A 27 2.32 14.32 -8.10
N ILE A 28 3.47 14.90 -8.43
CA ILE A 28 3.96 14.99 -9.80
C ILE A 28 4.98 13.88 -10.01
N SER A 29 4.69 12.96 -10.93
CA SER A 29 5.56 11.81 -11.22
C SER A 29 6.29 12.01 -12.53
N ILE A 30 7.62 11.89 -12.50
CA ILE A 30 8.49 11.91 -13.69
C ILE A 30 9.54 10.80 -13.57
N ALA A 31 10.07 10.32 -14.69
CA ALA A 31 11.14 9.32 -14.73
C ALA A 31 11.88 9.40 -16.08
N ASN A 32 12.97 8.64 -16.23
CA ASN A 32 13.77 8.60 -17.46
C ASN A 32 14.28 9.99 -17.90
N THR A 33 14.58 10.87 -16.95
CA THR A 33 15.00 12.25 -17.26
C THR A 33 16.36 12.29 -17.96
N VAL A 34 17.16 11.23 -17.85
CA VAL A 34 18.39 11.08 -18.63
C VAL A 34 18.15 10.97 -20.15
N ASP A 35 16.94 10.62 -20.58
CA ASP A 35 16.57 10.54 -22.00
C ASP A 35 16.17 11.90 -22.60
N ILE A 36 16.15 12.96 -21.79
CA ILE A 36 15.82 14.32 -22.24
C ILE A 36 17.03 14.88 -23.00
N GLU A 37 16.85 15.11 -24.29
CA GLU A 37 17.79 15.76 -25.20
C GLU A 37 17.36 17.17 -25.56
N ASP A 38 16.06 17.48 -25.44
CA ASP A 38 15.52 18.83 -25.68
C ASP A 38 15.99 19.80 -24.58
N ALA A 39 16.74 20.82 -24.99
CA ALA A 39 17.31 21.81 -24.07
C ALA A 39 16.22 22.67 -23.40
N ASP A 40 15.09 22.86 -24.07
CA ASP A 40 14.00 23.74 -23.60
C ASP A 40 13.05 23.00 -22.64
N TYR A 41 13.19 21.67 -22.52
CA TYR A 41 12.32 20.84 -21.66
C TYR A 41 12.32 21.31 -20.21
N TYR A 42 13.49 21.63 -19.65
CA TYR A 42 13.62 22.01 -18.25
C TYR A 42 13.04 23.40 -17.96
N GLU A 43 13.10 24.32 -18.93
CA GLU A 43 12.41 25.62 -18.83
C GLU A 43 10.88 25.42 -18.85
N HIS A 44 10.39 24.53 -19.71
CA HIS A 44 8.97 24.18 -19.72
C HIS A 44 8.51 23.45 -18.47
N LEU A 45 9.37 22.59 -17.89
CA LEU A 45 9.11 21.93 -16.62
C LEU A 45 9.06 22.94 -15.48
N ASP A 46 10.01 23.87 -15.40
CA ASP A 46 10.02 24.94 -14.40
C ASP A 46 8.75 25.80 -14.46
N SER A 47 8.34 26.19 -15.67
CA SER A 47 7.11 26.96 -15.92
C SER A 47 5.85 26.20 -15.47
N TYR A 48 5.78 24.91 -15.76
CA TYR A 48 4.68 24.06 -15.28
C TYR A 48 4.68 23.91 -13.76
N LEU A 49 5.82 23.58 -13.15
CA LEU A 49 5.93 23.41 -11.69
C LEU A 49 5.58 24.71 -10.95
N SER A 50 6.00 25.86 -11.48
CA SER A 50 5.65 27.18 -10.96
C SER A 50 4.16 27.53 -11.08
N SER A 51 3.41 26.82 -11.92
CA SER A 51 1.97 27.01 -12.08
C SER A 51 1.12 26.19 -11.10
N VAL A 52 1.73 25.26 -10.35
CA VAL A 52 1.02 24.41 -9.37
C VAL A 52 0.82 25.20 -8.08
N GLU A 53 -0.44 25.56 -7.80
CA GLU A 53 -0.79 26.38 -6.63
C GLU A 53 -0.94 25.56 -5.34
N SER A 54 -1.39 24.31 -5.44
CA SER A 54 -1.60 23.40 -4.29
C SER A 54 -0.27 22.85 -3.77
N PRO A 55 -0.15 22.54 -2.47
CA PRO A 55 1.02 21.84 -1.94
C PRO A 55 1.29 20.55 -2.71
N TYR A 56 2.55 20.31 -3.06
CA TYR A 56 2.89 19.18 -3.90
C TYR A 56 4.26 18.58 -3.59
N SER A 57 4.39 17.30 -3.91
CA SER A 57 5.67 16.59 -3.92
C SER A 57 5.98 16.07 -5.31
N ILE A 58 7.27 16.04 -5.65
CA ILE A 58 7.76 15.48 -6.91
C ILE A 58 8.35 14.10 -6.62
N VAL A 59 7.92 13.09 -7.37
CA VAL A 59 8.49 11.75 -7.34
C VAL A 59 9.25 11.51 -8.65
N VAL A 60 10.58 11.51 -8.56
CA VAL A 60 11.49 11.16 -9.65
C VAL A 60 11.77 9.67 -9.59
N ASN A 61 11.05 8.92 -10.42
CA ASN A 61 10.99 7.48 -10.34
C ASN A 61 12.00 6.81 -11.28
N GLY A 62 13.28 7.13 -11.10
CA GLY A 62 14.44 6.45 -11.67
C GLY A 62 14.90 6.93 -13.05
N ASP A 63 16.09 6.44 -13.42
CA ASP A 63 16.80 6.73 -14.66
C ASP A 63 17.14 8.22 -14.80
N ILE A 64 17.81 8.75 -13.78
CA ILE A 64 18.26 10.14 -13.71
C ILE A 64 19.69 10.33 -14.24
N THR A 65 20.45 9.24 -14.31
CA THR A 65 21.84 9.24 -14.81
C THR A 65 22.08 8.16 -15.85
N SER A 66 23.14 8.36 -16.64
CA SER A 66 23.72 7.32 -17.48
C SER A 66 25.23 7.36 -17.35
N SER A 67 25.90 6.29 -17.80
CA SER A 67 27.38 6.23 -17.83
C SER A 67 28.04 7.31 -18.68
N THR A 68 27.27 8.06 -19.50
CA THR A 68 27.78 8.99 -20.52
C THR A 68 27.31 10.44 -20.34
N ASN A 69 26.29 10.73 -19.52
CA ASN A 69 25.70 12.07 -19.42
C ASN A 69 25.50 12.51 -17.96
N SER A 70 26.48 13.22 -17.39
CA SER A 70 26.41 13.78 -16.03
C SER A 70 25.74 15.15 -15.97
N SER A 71 25.69 15.88 -17.08
CA SER A 71 25.08 17.22 -17.16
C SER A 71 23.57 17.22 -16.99
N SER A 72 22.89 16.15 -17.40
CA SER A 72 21.43 16.02 -17.24
C SER A 72 21.00 16.00 -15.78
N LEU A 73 21.79 15.39 -14.90
CA LEU A 73 21.49 15.32 -13.47
C LEU A 73 21.52 16.71 -12.83
N THR A 74 22.54 17.52 -13.14
CA THR A 74 22.67 18.87 -12.57
C THR A 74 21.48 19.75 -12.98
N LEU A 75 21.12 19.75 -14.28
CA LEU A 75 20.00 20.56 -14.77
C LEU A 75 18.66 20.11 -14.15
N LEU A 76 18.46 18.81 -13.99
CA LEU A 76 17.31 18.26 -13.28
C LEU A 76 17.25 18.76 -11.83
N LEU A 77 18.32 18.58 -11.06
CA LEU A 77 18.33 18.96 -9.64
C LEU A 77 18.16 20.48 -9.46
N GLU A 78 18.77 21.30 -10.31
CA GLU A 78 18.57 22.75 -10.32
C GLU A 78 17.10 23.12 -10.57
N THR A 79 16.46 22.52 -11.57
CA THR A 79 15.04 22.74 -11.89
C THR A 79 14.15 22.33 -10.72
N LEU A 80 14.35 21.13 -10.17
CA LEU A 80 13.50 20.60 -9.11
C LEU A 80 13.64 21.40 -7.81
N THR A 81 14.84 21.83 -7.44
CA THR A 81 15.06 22.60 -6.21
C THR A 81 14.49 24.01 -6.25
N GLN A 82 14.23 24.55 -7.45
CA GLN A 82 13.60 25.87 -7.64
C GLN A 82 12.06 25.80 -7.72
N SER A 83 11.50 24.60 -7.89
CA SER A 83 10.07 24.38 -8.11
C SER A 83 9.15 24.88 -6.99
N GLY A 84 9.62 24.89 -5.74
CA GLY A 84 8.78 25.14 -4.58
C GLY A 84 8.03 23.91 -4.05
N ALA A 85 8.32 22.71 -4.58
CA ALA A 85 7.81 21.45 -4.04
C ALA A 85 8.09 21.33 -2.53
N GLU A 86 7.22 20.68 -1.76
CA GLU A 86 7.50 20.42 -0.35
C GLU A 86 8.56 19.33 -0.17
N LYS A 87 8.51 18.30 -1.02
CA LYS A 87 9.43 17.18 -1.03
C LYS A 87 9.76 16.77 -2.46
N ILE A 88 11.03 16.50 -2.71
CA ILE A 88 11.53 15.95 -3.98
C ILE A 88 12.10 14.57 -3.67
N ILE A 89 11.39 13.51 -4.05
CA ILE A 89 11.77 12.13 -3.75
C ILE A 89 12.42 11.52 -4.98
N ILE A 90 13.67 11.08 -4.86
CA ILE A 90 14.42 10.47 -5.96
C ILE A 90 14.62 8.98 -5.69
N ILE A 91 14.01 8.13 -6.52
CA ILE A 91 14.10 6.67 -6.44
C ILE A 91 15.00 6.20 -7.58
N PRO A 92 16.09 5.44 -7.34
CA PRO A 92 16.98 5.02 -8.42
C PRO A 92 16.35 3.95 -9.33
N GLY A 93 16.60 4.07 -10.64
CA GLY A 93 16.17 3.13 -11.68
C GLY A 93 17.27 2.14 -12.11
N ASP A 94 17.02 1.32 -13.13
CA ASP A 94 18.01 0.33 -13.57
C ASP A 94 19.28 0.96 -14.16
N ARG A 95 19.18 2.11 -14.84
CA ARG A 95 20.37 2.79 -15.39
C ARG A 95 21.23 3.44 -14.32
N ASP A 96 20.61 3.91 -13.24
CA ASP A 96 21.32 4.38 -12.05
C ASP A 96 22.09 3.24 -11.35
N TRP A 97 21.61 2.00 -11.54
CA TRP A 97 22.24 0.74 -11.13
C TRP A 97 23.10 0.09 -12.23
N ASP A 98 23.73 0.89 -13.09
CA ASP A 98 24.62 0.39 -14.15
C ASP A 98 23.94 -0.57 -15.14
N GLU A 99 22.65 -0.37 -15.46
CA GLU A 99 21.85 -1.31 -16.27
C GLU A 99 21.92 -2.75 -15.70
N SER A 100 21.79 -2.84 -14.37
CA SER A 100 22.01 -4.10 -13.64
C SER A 100 23.41 -4.71 -13.79
N GLY A 101 24.44 -3.90 -14.09
CA GLY A 101 25.83 -4.32 -14.25
C GLY A 101 26.54 -4.61 -12.93
N ARG A 102 27.73 -5.23 -12.98
CA ARG A 102 28.47 -5.65 -11.76
C ARG A 102 28.83 -4.50 -10.81
N SER A 103 28.91 -3.27 -11.32
CA SER A 103 29.21 -2.09 -10.52
C SER A 103 27.95 -1.35 -10.05
N GLY A 104 26.76 -1.91 -10.30
CA GLY A 104 25.47 -1.24 -10.07
C GLY A 104 25.30 -0.74 -8.64
N TRP A 105 25.58 -1.58 -7.65
CA TRP A 105 25.50 -1.15 -6.25
C TRP A 105 26.51 -0.03 -5.92
N GLN A 106 27.73 -0.08 -6.43
CA GLN A 106 28.69 1.00 -6.22
C GLN A 106 28.24 2.30 -6.90
N LYS A 107 27.70 2.24 -8.11
CA LYS A 107 27.21 3.41 -8.84
C LYS A 107 26.06 4.11 -8.12
N VAL A 108 25.07 3.37 -7.65
CA VAL A 108 23.95 3.98 -6.91
C VAL A 108 24.40 4.58 -5.57
N ILE A 109 25.41 3.99 -4.91
CA ILE A 109 26.01 4.55 -3.69
C ILE A 109 26.75 5.86 -3.98
N ASP A 110 27.45 5.95 -5.10
CA ASP A 110 28.16 7.18 -5.47
C ASP A 110 27.18 8.26 -5.94
N LEU A 111 26.10 7.88 -6.63
CA LEU A 111 25.00 8.77 -6.97
C LEU A 111 24.29 9.30 -5.71
N GLU A 112 24.00 8.44 -4.72
CA GLU A 112 23.45 8.85 -3.42
C GLU A 112 24.34 9.93 -2.76
N LYS A 113 25.67 9.72 -2.77
CA LYS A 113 26.61 10.70 -2.20
C LYS A 113 26.59 12.01 -2.96
N GLN A 114 26.56 11.96 -4.29
CA GLN A 114 26.53 13.15 -5.14
C GLN A 114 25.27 13.98 -4.88
N VAL A 115 24.09 13.36 -4.91
CA VAL A 115 22.82 14.05 -4.65
C VAL A 115 22.81 14.68 -3.25
N LYS A 116 23.30 13.95 -2.23
CA LYS A 116 23.38 14.44 -0.85
C LYS A 116 24.45 15.51 -0.63
N SER A 117 25.56 15.50 -1.38
CA SER A 117 26.62 16.50 -1.24
C SER A 117 26.22 17.83 -1.83
N ASP A 118 25.56 17.79 -2.99
CA ASP A 118 25.29 18.96 -3.81
C ASP A 118 24.12 19.78 -3.23
N HIS A 119 23.27 19.15 -2.40
CA HIS A 119 22.04 19.77 -1.90
C HIS A 119 21.75 19.50 -0.41
N LYS A 120 22.70 19.81 0.48
CA LYS A 120 22.53 19.62 1.94
C LYS A 120 21.39 20.41 2.59
N ASP A 121 20.94 21.48 1.95
CA ASP A 121 19.91 22.40 2.47
C ASP A 121 18.63 22.41 1.60
N SER A 122 18.42 21.39 0.75
CA SER A 122 17.21 21.29 -0.07
C SER A 122 16.17 20.33 0.53
N ASN A 123 14.96 20.43 0.01
CA ASN A 123 13.83 19.51 0.15
C ASN A 123 14.01 18.15 -0.57
N ILE A 124 15.22 17.82 -1.05
CA ILE A 124 15.51 16.54 -1.70
C ILE A 124 15.60 15.43 -0.66
N ILE A 125 14.89 14.34 -0.94
CA ILE A 125 14.89 13.11 -0.16
C ILE A 125 15.43 11.99 -1.05
N TRP A 126 16.54 11.42 -0.62
CA TRP A 126 17.04 10.14 -1.13
C TRP A 126 16.63 9.02 -0.15
N PRO A 127 15.49 8.35 -0.37
CA PRO A 127 15.04 7.26 0.46
C PRO A 127 15.93 6.03 0.26
N LEU A 128 15.81 5.04 1.15
CA LEU A 128 16.44 3.73 1.02
C LEU A 128 17.97 3.81 0.91
N GLY A 129 18.56 4.60 1.79
CA GLY A 129 20.00 4.83 1.86
C GLY A 129 20.80 3.53 1.87
N LYS A 130 21.99 3.58 1.27
CA LYS A 130 22.83 2.41 0.98
C LYS A 130 22.22 1.41 0.00
N ALA A 131 21.21 1.84 -0.76
CA ALA A 131 20.52 1.06 -1.76
C ALA A 131 19.77 -0.16 -1.18
N CYS A 132 19.19 0.01 0.02
CA CYS A 132 18.35 -1.00 0.66
C CYS A 132 17.05 -1.24 -0.14
N PRO A 133 16.39 -2.41 0.02
CA PRO A 133 15.16 -2.73 -0.72
C PRO A 133 13.94 -1.88 -0.30
N GLY A 134 13.90 -1.42 0.95
CA GLY A 134 12.70 -0.84 1.58
C GLY A 134 11.84 -1.91 2.23
N PRO A 135 10.53 -1.65 2.45
CA PRO A 135 9.85 -0.38 2.19
C PRO A 135 10.30 0.75 3.14
N GLU A 136 10.17 2.01 2.72
CA GLU A 136 10.34 3.19 3.57
C GLU A 136 9.12 4.11 3.47
N LEU A 137 8.54 4.47 4.61
CA LEU A 137 7.37 5.34 4.70
C LEU A 137 7.79 6.80 4.79
N ILE A 138 7.22 7.63 3.92
CA ILE A 138 7.29 9.09 3.95
C ILE A 138 5.87 9.62 4.12
N GLU A 139 5.59 10.22 5.27
CA GLU A 139 4.31 10.89 5.49
C GLU A 139 4.29 12.20 4.69
N LEU A 140 3.29 12.37 3.82
CA LEU A 140 3.13 13.59 3.02
C LEU A 140 2.17 14.57 3.69
N GLY A 141 1.19 14.04 4.44
CA GLY A 141 0.26 14.81 5.24
C GLY A 141 -0.63 13.91 6.09
N PRO A 142 -1.66 14.47 6.76
CA PRO A 142 -2.54 13.72 7.64
C PRO A 142 -3.39 12.67 6.88
N SER A 143 -3.69 12.90 5.60
CA SER A 143 -4.54 12.05 4.77
C SER A 143 -3.79 11.27 3.68
N LEU A 144 -2.48 11.44 3.54
CA LEU A 144 -1.69 10.90 2.43
C LEU A 144 -0.32 10.42 2.88
N SER A 145 0.02 9.19 2.47
CA SER A 145 1.30 8.54 2.75
C SER A 145 1.93 7.99 1.48
N LEU A 146 3.26 8.08 1.41
CA LEU A 146 4.07 7.56 0.31
C LEU A 146 5.00 6.47 0.84
N VAL A 147 4.94 5.28 0.25
CA VAL A 147 5.80 4.14 0.57
C VAL A 147 6.76 3.92 -0.59
N ILE A 148 8.06 3.98 -0.32
CA ILE A 148 9.10 3.83 -1.33
C ILE A 148 9.62 2.40 -1.36
N ILE A 149 9.76 1.87 -2.57
CA ILE A 149 10.34 0.55 -2.84
C ILE A 149 11.49 0.70 -3.84
N ASN A 150 12.65 0.12 -3.52
CA ASN A 150 13.75 0.00 -4.45
C ASN A 150 13.56 -1.29 -5.27
N THR A 151 12.69 -1.23 -6.28
CA THR A 151 12.38 -2.38 -7.16
C THR A 151 13.62 -2.92 -7.86
N GLN A 152 14.60 -2.06 -8.12
CA GLN A 152 15.83 -2.45 -8.79
C GLN A 152 16.73 -3.32 -7.89
N TRP A 153 16.63 -3.22 -6.56
CA TRP A 153 17.30 -4.15 -5.66
C TRP A 153 16.85 -5.59 -5.92
N PHE A 154 15.56 -5.85 -6.16
CA PHE A 154 15.04 -7.19 -6.44
C PHE A 154 15.52 -7.70 -7.80
N ASN A 155 15.48 -6.84 -8.82
CA ASN A 155 15.92 -7.14 -10.19
C ASN A 155 17.45 -7.35 -10.33
N HIS A 156 18.26 -6.69 -9.50
CA HIS A 156 19.72 -6.69 -9.64
C HIS A 156 20.36 -8.05 -9.29
N PRO A 157 21.12 -8.69 -10.20
CA PRO A 157 21.64 -10.04 -9.99
C PRO A 157 23.00 -10.09 -9.27
N PHE A 158 23.73 -8.96 -9.19
CA PHE A 158 25.09 -8.92 -8.65
C PHE A 158 25.13 -8.48 -7.17
N ASP A 159 26.27 -7.95 -6.75
CA ASP A 159 26.50 -7.50 -5.37
C ASP A 159 25.52 -6.38 -5.02
N LYS A 160 24.84 -6.57 -3.90
CA LYS A 160 23.86 -5.65 -3.30
C LYS A 160 23.81 -5.92 -1.79
N PRO A 161 23.26 -5.03 -0.96
CA PRO A 161 23.10 -5.29 0.46
C PRO A 161 22.29 -6.58 0.68
N ARG A 162 22.82 -7.52 1.46
CA ARG A 162 22.16 -8.78 1.83
C ARG A 162 22.13 -8.92 3.35
N GLN A 163 21.35 -9.87 3.85
CA GLN A 163 21.23 -10.13 5.29
C GLN A 163 22.59 -10.34 5.97
N GLU A 164 23.50 -11.06 5.31
CA GLU A 164 24.87 -11.33 5.77
C GLU A 164 25.71 -10.06 6.01
N SER A 165 25.43 -8.99 5.27
CA SER A 165 26.17 -7.73 5.37
C SER A 165 25.77 -6.89 6.58
N GLY A 166 24.59 -7.11 7.15
CA GLY A 166 24.03 -6.29 8.23
C GLY A 166 23.81 -4.81 7.85
N ILE A 167 23.88 -4.46 6.55
CA ILE A 167 23.76 -3.07 6.07
C ILE A 167 22.32 -2.58 6.14
N CYS A 168 21.38 -3.44 5.76
CA CYS A 168 19.95 -3.17 5.72
C CYS A 168 19.24 -4.03 6.75
N THR A 169 18.29 -3.44 7.48
CA THR A 169 17.44 -4.16 8.42
C THR A 169 16.49 -5.12 7.68
N ILE A 170 16.00 -4.71 6.52
CA ILE A 170 15.23 -5.53 5.58
C ILE A 170 16.16 -5.94 4.44
N ALA A 171 16.39 -7.23 4.28
CA ALA A 171 17.36 -7.74 3.31
C ALA A 171 16.92 -9.04 2.62
N THR A 172 15.65 -9.42 2.76
CA THR A 172 15.03 -10.55 2.08
C THR A 172 13.66 -10.13 1.52
N GLU A 173 13.17 -10.85 0.50
CA GLU A 173 11.82 -10.61 -0.04
C GLU A 173 10.72 -10.92 0.98
N GLY A 174 10.90 -11.95 1.82
CA GLY A 174 9.94 -12.29 2.86
C GLY A 174 9.76 -11.16 3.87
N ASP A 175 10.88 -10.68 4.43
CA ASP A 175 10.87 -9.56 5.39
C ASP A 175 10.29 -8.28 4.75
N PHE A 176 10.59 -8.06 3.46
CA PHE A 176 10.04 -6.93 2.71
C PHE A 176 8.52 -6.99 2.58
N MET A 177 7.97 -8.16 2.21
CA MET A 177 6.53 -8.31 2.01
C MET A 177 5.78 -8.15 3.33
N GLU A 178 6.32 -8.69 4.42
CA GLU A 178 5.76 -8.53 5.77
C GLU A 178 5.77 -7.07 6.22
N GLU A 179 6.90 -6.36 6.08
CA GLU A 179 6.95 -4.94 6.47
C GLU A 179 6.04 -4.07 5.58
N LEU A 180 5.92 -4.38 4.28
CA LEU A 180 5.04 -3.64 3.39
C LEU A 180 3.57 -3.83 3.77
N GLU A 181 3.15 -5.07 4.03
CA GLU A 181 1.82 -5.36 4.56
C GLU A 181 1.58 -4.59 5.86
N ASP A 182 2.57 -4.59 6.75
CA ASP A 182 2.52 -3.90 8.02
C ASP A 182 2.37 -2.37 7.89
N ILE A 183 3.11 -1.74 6.97
CA ILE A 183 3.01 -0.30 6.71
C ILE A 183 1.65 0.05 6.13
N ILE A 184 1.15 -0.71 5.14
CA ILE A 184 -0.17 -0.47 4.54
C ILE A 184 -1.25 -0.58 5.62
N ASP A 185 -1.15 -1.57 6.50
CA ASP A 185 -2.09 -1.77 7.60
C ASP A 185 -2.02 -0.67 8.68
N GLU A 186 -0.84 -0.10 8.92
CA GLU A 186 -0.62 1.06 9.80
C GLU A 186 -1.21 2.35 9.21
N GLN A 187 -1.15 2.54 7.89
CA GLN A 187 -1.70 3.72 7.20
C GLN A 187 -3.21 3.62 6.90
N ALA A 188 -3.93 2.80 7.66
CA ALA A 188 -5.36 2.64 7.54
C ALA A 188 -6.09 3.97 7.82
N GLY A 189 -6.99 4.37 6.92
CA GLY A 189 -7.64 5.67 7.03
C GLY A 189 -6.86 6.81 6.39
N LYS A 190 -5.77 6.54 5.66
CA LYS A 190 -5.07 7.48 4.77
C LYS A 190 -5.00 6.93 3.36
N ASN A 191 -4.86 7.80 2.37
CA ASN A 191 -4.46 7.41 1.03
C ASN A 191 -3.02 6.89 1.05
N VAL A 192 -2.77 5.78 0.37
CA VAL A 192 -1.44 5.16 0.29
C VAL A 192 -0.99 5.11 -1.16
N ILE A 193 0.14 5.78 -1.42
CA ILE A 193 0.89 5.69 -2.66
C ILE A 193 2.08 4.76 -2.42
N ILE A 194 2.33 3.86 -3.35
CA ILE A 194 3.54 3.03 -3.37
C ILE A 194 4.32 3.42 -4.60
N ALA A 195 5.59 3.80 -4.46
CA ALA A 195 6.43 4.21 -5.58
C ALA A 195 7.68 3.33 -5.71
N GLY A 196 7.91 2.83 -6.91
CA GLY A 196 9.13 2.11 -7.30
C GLY A 196 9.32 2.15 -8.80
N HIS A 197 10.58 2.11 -9.26
CA HIS A 197 10.90 2.36 -10.67
C HIS A 197 10.19 1.38 -11.62
N TYR A 198 10.27 0.08 -11.33
CA TYR A 198 9.63 -0.95 -12.14
C TYR A 198 8.13 -1.07 -11.83
N PRO A 199 7.27 -1.18 -12.87
CA PRO A 199 5.84 -1.38 -12.69
C PRO A 199 5.50 -2.77 -12.14
N VAL A 200 4.39 -2.85 -11.39
CA VAL A 200 3.73 -4.12 -11.01
C VAL A 200 2.82 -4.65 -12.11
N ILE A 201 2.34 -3.82 -13.05
CA ILE A 201 1.65 -4.25 -14.27
C ILE A 201 2.00 -3.22 -15.35
N SER A 202 2.22 -3.67 -16.59
CA SER A 202 2.50 -2.79 -17.72
C SER A 202 1.86 -3.29 -18.99
N LEU A 203 1.39 -2.35 -19.82
CA LEU A 203 0.97 -2.55 -21.21
C LEU A 203 2.01 -2.01 -22.22
N GLY A 204 3.23 -1.76 -21.77
CA GLY A 204 4.34 -1.26 -22.59
C GLY A 204 5.26 -2.35 -23.10
N GLU A 205 6.34 -1.93 -23.77
CA GLU A 205 7.27 -2.85 -24.43
C GLU A 205 8.07 -3.71 -23.45
N TYR A 206 8.43 -3.18 -22.28
CA TYR A 206 9.13 -3.95 -21.25
C TYR A 206 8.19 -4.94 -20.55
N GLY A 207 6.89 -4.66 -20.55
CA GLY A 207 5.81 -5.57 -20.18
C GLY A 207 5.49 -6.64 -21.24
N GLY A 208 6.21 -6.67 -22.37
CA GLY A 208 6.02 -7.64 -23.45
C GLY A 208 4.96 -7.26 -24.49
N PHE A 209 4.40 -6.05 -24.44
CA PHE A 209 3.45 -5.58 -25.44
C PHE A 209 4.19 -4.90 -26.59
N HIS A 210 4.02 -5.41 -27.80
CA HIS A 210 4.71 -4.89 -28.98
C HIS A 210 3.72 -4.54 -30.09
N PRO A 211 3.97 -3.48 -30.89
CA PRO A 211 3.17 -3.19 -32.05
C PRO A 211 3.25 -4.35 -33.05
N LEU A 212 2.15 -4.62 -33.76
CA LEU A 212 2.08 -5.70 -34.76
C LEU A 212 3.22 -5.62 -35.79
N SER A 213 3.70 -4.43 -36.13
CA SER A 213 4.83 -4.23 -37.05
C SER A 213 6.15 -4.86 -36.58
N LYS A 214 6.41 -4.89 -35.26
CA LYS A 214 7.64 -5.49 -34.69
C LYS A 214 7.66 -7.02 -34.83
N TRP A 215 6.52 -7.68 -35.05
CA TRP A 215 6.48 -9.11 -35.32
C TRP A 215 6.99 -9.49 -36.71
N PHE A 216 6.93 -8.56 -37.67
CA PHE A 216 7.19 -8.85 -39.09
C PHE A 216 8.46 -8.17 -39.65
N LEU A 217 9.05 -7.22 -38.92
CA LEU A 217 10.21 -6.44 -39.35
C LEU A 217 11.42 -6.61 -38.42
N PRO A 218 12.67 -6.73 -38.92
CA PRO A 218 13.07 -6.76 -40.34
C PRO A 218 12.90 -8.13 -41.03
N VAL A 219 12.76 -9.23 -40.28
CA VAL A 219 12.56 -10.59 -40.83
C VAL A 219 11.56 -11.37 -39.96
N PRO A 220 10.39 -11.81 -40.46
CA PRO A 220 9.28 -12.31 -39.63
C PRO A 220 9.62 -13.43 -38.63
N ILE A 221 10.47 -14.39 -39.00
CA ILE A 221 10.85 -15.49 -38.10
C ILE A 221 11.74 -14.98 -36.96
N ILE A 222 12.77 -14.21 -37.28
CA ILE A 222 13.73 -13.68 -36.29
C ILE A 222 13.03 -12.65 -35.39
N SER A 223 12.24 -11.77 -35.99
CA SER A 223 11.45 -10.76 -35.28
C SER A 223 10.39 -11.39 -34.37
N GLY A 224 9.70 -12.43 -34.83
CA GLY A 224 8.80 -13.22 -34.00
C GLY A 224 9.52 -13.92 -32.84
N MET A 225 10.72 -14.46 -33.05
CA MET A 225 11.54 -15.05 -31.99
C MET A 225 12.00 -14.03 -30.95
N ILE A 226 12.49 -12.85 -31.36
CA ILE A 226 12.91 -11.78 -30.44
C ILE A 226 11.72 -11.27 -29.63
N THR A 227 10.57 -11.05 -30.28
CA THR A 227 9.34 -10.58 -29.63
C THR A 227 8.80 -11.63 -28.65
N SER A 228 8.81 -12.91 -29.05
CA SER A 228 8.46 -14.03 -28.17
C SER A 228 9.42 -14.17 -27.00
N PHE A 229 10.73 -13.97 -27.21
CA PHE A 229 11.72 -13.96 -26.14
C PHE A 229 11.41 -12.86 -25.11
N LYS A 230 11.17 -11.62 -25.55
CA LYS A 230 10.80 -10.51 -24.65
C LYS A 230 9.50 -10.76 -23.87
N GLN A 231 8.56 -11.51 -24.45
CA GLN A 231 7.29 -11.85 -23.80
C GLN A 231 7.37 -12.99 -22.78
N ASN A 232 8.31 -13.92 -22.93
CA ASN A 232 8.31 -15.18 -22.18
C ASN A 232 9.58 -15.41 -21.33
N VAL A 233 10.68 -14.71 -21.63
CA VAL A 233 11.98 -14.89 -20.95
C VAL A 233 12.54 -13.54 -20.53
N GLY A 234 12.58 -12.58 -21.46
CA GLY A 234 13.05 -11.23 -21.20
C GLY A 234 14.55 -11.12 -20.88
N ASN A 235 15.01 -9.89 -20.74
CA ASN A 235 16.31 -9.54 -20.17
C ASN A 235 16.11 -8.72 -18.88
N HIS A 236 17.19 -8.22 -18.26
CA HIS A 236 17.11 -7.43 -17.01
C HIS A 236 16.21 -6.17 -17.09
N THR A 237 15.80 -5.71 -18.27
CA THR A 237 14.84 -4.60 -18.45
C THR A 237 13.40 -5.09 -18.60
N ASP A 238 13.17 -6.33 -19.02
CA ASP A 238 11.81 -6.84 -19.24
C ASP A 238 11.20 -7.33 -17.91
N LEU A 239 9.89 -7.15 -17.70
CA LEU A 239 9.24 -7.50 -16.43
C LEU A 239 9.16 -9.02 -16.17
N ILE A 240 9.27 -9.82 -17.22
CA ILE A 240 9.23 -11.29 -17.17
C ILE A 240 10.58 -11.91 -16.78
N ASN A 241 11.60 -11.08 -16.51
CA ASN A 241 12.93 -11.57 -16.21
C ASN A 241 13.00 -12.39 -14.92
N GLU A 242 13.98 -13.29 -14.85
CA GLU A 242 14.14 -14.27 -13.78
C GLU A 242 14.28 -13.68 -12.37
N ASN A 243 14.79 -12.45 -12.23
CA ASN A 243 15.05 -11.83 -10.92
C ASN A 243 13.86 -10.99 -10.43
N TYR A 244 13.07 -10.42 -11.33
CA TYR A 244 11.96 -9.53 -10.98
C TYR A 244 10.59 -10.20 -11.05
N HIS A 245 10.41 -11.23 -11.89
CA HIS A 245 9.10 -11.80 -12.19
C HIS A 245 8.35 -12.29 -10.95
N ASP A 246 9.00 -13.07 -10.08
CA ASP A 246 8.34 -13.61 -8.90
C ASP A 246 7.97 -12.50 -7.91
N PHE A 247 8.89 -11.55 -7.70
CA PHE A 247 8.66 -10.39 -6.84
C PHE A 247 7.45 -9.57 -7.27
N ARG A 248 7.34 -9.21 -8.56
CA ARG A 248 6.20 -8.42 -9.06
C ARG A 248 4.87 -9.15 -8.94
N ILE A 249 4.87 -10.48 -9.08
CA ILE A 249 3.66 -11.29 -8.91
C ILE A 249 3.28 -11.31 -7.42
N ASN A 250 4.22 -11.55 -6.53
CA ASN A 250 3.97 -11.53 -5.09
C ASN A 250 3.50 -10.16 -4.60
N LEU A 251 4.12 -9.08 -5.08
CA LEU A 251 3.71 -7.70 -4.80
C LEU A 251 2.31 -7.43 -5.35
N GLY A 252 2.02 -7.77 -6.60
CA GLY A 252 0.68 -7.63 -7.16
C GLY A 252 -0.38 -8.43 -6.40
N LEU A 253 -0.04 -9.64 -5.95
CA LEU A 253 -0.93 -10.46 -5.11
C LEU A 253 -1.17 -9.81 -3.74
N LEU A 254 -0.15 -9.25 -3.11
CA LEU A 254 -0.28 -8.47 -1.87
C LEU A 254 -1.22 -7.28 -2.07
N LEU A 255 -0.95 -6.43 -3.07
CA LEU A 255 -1.76 -5.25 -3.35
C LEU A 255 -3.21 -5.58 -3.71
N SER A 256 -3.45 -6.73 -4.38
CA SER A 256 -4.82 -7.16 -4.73
C SER A 256 -5.75 -7.47 -3.55
N GLN A 257 -5.19 -7.55 -2.34
CA GLN A 257 -5.96 -7.74 -1.09
C GLN A 257 -6.44 -6.42 -0.50
N TYR A 258 -5.81 -5.33 -0.92
CA TYR A 258 -6.20 -3.97 -0.61
C TYR A 258 -6.99 -3.39 -1.78
N ARG A 259 -7.64 -2.25 -1.52
CA ARG A 259 -8.38 -1.46 -2.49
C ARG A 259 -7.94 -0.02 -2.34
N SER A 260 -8.10 0.76 -3.41
CA SER A 260 -7.78 2.19 -3.39
C SER A 260 -6.30 2.48 -3.07
N ILE A 261 -5.39 1.58 -3.46
CA ILE A 261 -3.95 1.83 -3.48
C ILE A 261 -3.56 2.42 -4.84
N THR A 262 -2.64 3.38 -4.83
CA THR A 262 -2.01 3.90 -6.06
C THR A 262 -0.55 3.45 -6.12
N TYR A 263 -0.15 2.78 -7.20
CA TYR A 263 1.23 2.39 -7.46
C TYR A 263 1.84 3.27 -8.56
N LEU A 264 2.93 3.98 -8.27
CA LEU A 264 3.67 4.83 -9.20
C LEU A 264 4.92 4.12 -9.73
N SER A 265 5.10 4.12 -11.05
CA SER A 265 6.28 3.60 -11.76
C SER A 265 6.82 4.56 -12.82
N GLY A 266 8.04 4.28 -13.29
CA GLY A 266 8.73 5.11 -14.28
C GLY A 266 9.42 4.33 -15.41
N HIS A 267 9.56 3.01 -15.31
CA HIS A 267 10.39 2.23 -16.24
C HIS A 267 9.89 2.22 -17.70
N GLU A 268 8.57 2.22 -17.92
CA GLU A 268 8.05 2.21 -19.29
C GLU A 268 8.14 3.58 -19.94
N LYS A 269 8.60 3.63 -21.19
CA LYS A 269 8.72 4.89 -21.93
C LYS A 269 7.39 5.31 -22.55
N ASN A 270 6.32 5.36 -21.77
CA ASN A 270 4.99 5.79 -22.17
C ASN A 270 4.19 6.27 -20.94
N LEU A 271 2.96 6.74 -21.16
CA LEU A 271 2.07 7.16 -20.08
C LEU A 271 0.91 6.16 -19.94
N GLN A 272 0.74 5.60 -18.74
CA GLN A 272 -0.30 4.63 -18.44
C GLN A 272 -0.99 4.94 -17.12
N VAL A 273 -2.30 4.74 -17.08
CA VAL A 273 -3.14 4.69 -15.89
C VAL A 273 -4.00 3.43 -16.01
N LEU A 274 -3.65 2.43 -15.24
CA LEU A 274 -4.28 1.11 -15.27
C LEU A 274 -5.08 0.88 -13.98
N GLU A 275 -6.19 0.17 -14.09
CA GLU A 275 -7.02 -0.25 -12.95
C GLU A 275 -7.04 -1.78 -12.84
N TRP A 276 -6.74 -2.29 -11.65
CA TRP A 276 -6.87 -3.71 -11.34
C TRP A 276 -7.24 -3.93 -9.87
N ASN A 277 -8.35 -4.64 -9.63
CA ASN A 277 -8.93 -4.86 -8.29
C ASN A 277 -9.13 -3.56 -7.49
N GLU A 278 -9.68 -2.52 -8.13
CA GLU A 278 -9.91 -1.19 -7.52
C GLU A 278 -8.62 -0.51 -7.00
N ASN A 279 -7.45 -0.95 -7.49
CA ASN A 279 -6.16 -0.30 -7.31
C ASN A 279 -5.68 0.28 -8.65
N TYR A 280 -4.85 1.32 -8.58
CA TYR A 280 -4.46 2.11 -9.74
C TYR A 280 -2.94 2.03 -9.94
N PHE A 281 -2.52 1.60 -11.12
CA PHE A 281 -1.11 1.46 -11.48
C PHE A 281 -0.77 2.49 -12.54
N ILE A 282 0.13 3.41 -12.19
CA ILE A 282 0.44 4.59 -12.98
C ILE A 282 1.89 4.50 -13.41
N ASN A 283 2.13 4.64 -14.71
CA ASN A 283 3.47 4.76 -15.25
C ASN A 283 3.64 6.14 -15.89
N SER A 284 4.61 6.90 -15.40
CA SER A 284 5.00 8.21 -15.94
C SER A 284 6.48 8.21 -16.33
N GLY A 285 6.78 7.64 -17.50
CA GLY A 285 8.17 7.37 -17.90
C GLY A 285 8.57 7.89 -19.28
N SER A 286 7.78 8.78 -19.89
CA SER A 286 8.08 9.36 -21.20
C SER A 286 8.14 10.89 -21.18
N PRO A 287 9.10 11.52 -20.47
CA PRO A 287 9.16 12.97 -20.35
C PRO A 287 9.19 13.68 -21.71
N GLU A 288 10.08 13.27 -22.62
CA GLU A 288 10.22 13.86 -23.97
C GLU A 288 9.81 12.91 -25.10
N ARG A 289 10.09 11.61 -24.96
CA ARG A 289 9.86 10.62 -26.02
C ARG A 289 9.08 9.44 -25.51
N ALA A 290 8.15 8.98 -26.34
CA ALA A 290 7.32 7.83 -26.03
C ALA A 290 7.55 6.66 -26.98
N ARG A 291 7.32 5.47 -26.43
CA ARG A 291 7.31 4.16 -27.08
C ARG A 291 5.91 3.57 -26.99
N PHE A 292 5.73 2.45 -27.68
CA PHE A 292 4.45 1.77 -27.76
C PHE A 292 3.83 1.49 -26.39
N ALA A 293 2.52 1.67 -26.32
CA ALA A 293 1.67 1.25 -25.22
C ALA A 293 0.42 0.58 -25.82
N ALA A 294 0.10 -0.63 -25.35
CA ALA A 294 -1.13 -1.31 -25.72
C ALA A 294 -2.31 -0.78 -24.90
N ASN A 295 -3.52 -0.94 -25.43
CA ASN A 295 -4.75 -0.61 -24.73
C ASN A 295 -5.54 -1.91 -24.49
N THR A 296 -5.92 -2.15 -23.24
CA THR A 296 -6.65 -3.35 -22.82
C THR A 296 -7.78 -2.98 -21.86
N LYS A 297 -8.52 -3.97 -21.33
CA LYS A 297 -9.55 -3.73 -20.32
C LYS A 297 -9.04 -3.14 -19.01
N LEU A 298 -7.73 -3.24 -18.74
CA LEU A 298 -7.09 -2.62 -17.59
C LEU A 298 -6.91 -1.11 -17.77
N SER A 299 -6.99 -0.58 -19.01
CA SER A 299 -6.61 0.79 -19.32
C SER A 299 -7.72 1.79 -19.02
N LEU A 300 -7.52 2.65 -18.02
CA LEU A 300 -8.22 3.95 -17.96
C LEU A 300 -7.55 4.94 -18.93
N PHE A 301 -6.23 4.81 -19.08
CA PHE A 301 -5.40 5.48 -20.06
C PHE A 301 -4.15 4.65 -20.37
N SER A 302 -3.73 4.58 -21.63
CA SER A 302 -2.49 3.91 -22.02
C SER A 302 -2.11 4.36 -23.42
N GLU A 303 -1.15 5.28 -23.52
CA GLU A 303 -0.77 5.90 -24.79
C GLU A 303 0.74 6.12 -24.91
N SER A 304 1.21 6.04 -26.16
CA SER A 304 2.57 6.45 -26.56
C SER A 304 2.65 7.99 -26.61
N LEU A 305 2.61 8.63 -25.44
CA LEU A 305 2.51 10.08 -25.28
C LEU A 305 3.72 10.66 -24.53
N PRO A 306 4.45 11.64 -25.08
CA PRO A 306 5.40 12.44 -24.32
C PRO A 306 4.74 13.31 -23.26
N GLY A 307 5.27 13.36 -22.04
CA GLY A 307 4.79 14.22 -20.96
C GLY A 307 4.96 13.60 -19.58
N LEU A 308 4.07 13.97 -18.65
CA LEU A 308 4.10 13.56 -17.25
C LEU A 308 2.69 13.33 -16.69
N ILE A 309 2.61 12.77 -15.50
CA ILE A 309 1.36 12.51 -14.79
C ILE A 309 1.39 13.18 -13.43
N GLU A 310 0.30 13.86 -13.13
CA GLU A 310 -0.01 14.47 -11.84
C GLU A 310 -1.15 13.69 -11.17
N LEU A 311 -1.04 13.46 -9.87
CA LEU A 311 -2.11 12.93 -9.02
C LEU A 311 -2.61 14.04 -8.10
N LYS A 312 -3.92 14.16 -7.95
CA LYS A 312 -4.58 15.13 -7.08
C LYS A 312 -5.40 14.39 -6.03
N TYR A 313 -5.07 14.62 -4.77
CA TYR A 313 -5.78 14.06 -3.62
C TYR A 313 -6.56 15.17 -2.93
N ASP A 314 -7.88 15.08 -2.98
CA ASP A 314 -8.76 16.06 -2.37
C ASP A 314 -9.02 15.74 -0.89
N PRO A 315 -9.28 16.77 -0.06
CA PRO A 315 -9.57 16.60 1.35
C PRO A 315 -10.92 15.91 1.60
N ASP A 316 -11.80 15.84 0.60
CA ASP A 316 -13.06 15.10 0.66
C ASP A 316 -12.91 13.62 0.30
N GLY A 317 -11.71 13.18 -0.11
CA GLY A 317 -11.38 11.82 -0.49
C GLY A 317 -11.59 11.48 -1.97
N ASN A 318 -11.92 12.44 -2.83
CA ASN A 318 -11.75 12.23 -4.27
C ASN A 318 -10.25 12.12 -4.61
N VAL A 319 -9.96 11.32 -5.63
CA VAL A 319 -8.61 11.20 -6.19
C VAL A 319 -8.72 11.27 -7.70
N GLN A 320 -8.00 12.22 -8.29
CA GLN A 320 -7.94 12.41 -9.73
C GLN A 320 -6.50 12.26 -10.22
N THR A 321 -6.35 12.00 -11.51
CA THR A 321 -5.07 12.11 -12.19
C THR A 321 -5.21 12.97 -13.43
N GLU A 322 -4.25 13.85 -13.62
CA GLU A 322 -4.14 14.67 -14.81
C GLU A 322 -2.90 14.28 -15.60
N ILE A 323 -3.12 13.97 -16.87
CA ILE A 323 -2.07 13.65 -17.82
C ILE A 323 -1.71 14.96 -18.52
N PHE A 324 -0.43 15.29 -18.50
CA PHE A 324 0.12 16.41 -19.23
C PHE A 324 0.93 15.90 -20.41
N LYS A 325 0.79 16.57 -21.54
CA LYS A 325 1.54 16.31 -22.76
C LYS A 325 2.67 17.32 -22.91
N TYR A 326 3.86 16.83 -23.24
CA TYR A 326 4.97 17.67 -23.69
C TYR A 326 4.91 17.93 -25.19
N VAL A 327 5.04 19.20 -25.58
CA VAL A 327 5.20 19.66 -26.97
C VAL A 327 6.27 20.74 -26.99
N HIS A 328 7.34 20.56 -27.78
CA HIS A 328 8.46 21.52 -27.86
C HIS A 328 8.02 22.99 -27.91
N ASP A 329 7.11 23.36 -28.83
CA ASP A 329 6.70 24.76 -28.99
C ASP A 329 5.72 25.28 -27.91
N SER A 330 5.05 24.39 -27.18
CA SER A 330 3.95 24.75 -26.26
C SER A 330 4.20 24.34 -24.81
N GLY A 331 5.35 23.72 -24.52
CA GLY A 331 5.71 23.18 -23.23
C GLY A 331 4.81 22.03 -22.76
N ILE A 332 4.63 21.95 -21.45
CA ILE A 332 3.84 20.94 -20.76
C ILE A 332 2.41 21.46 -20.63
N THR A 333 1.45 20.79 -21.27
CA THR A 333 0.05 21.23 -21.34
C THR A 333 -0.90 20.13 -20.91
N SER A 334 -1.99 20.50 -20.24
CA SER A 334 -3.04 19.55 -19.84
C SER A 334 -3.57 18.80 -21.06
N TYR A 335 -3.63 17.47 -20.96
CA TYR A 335 -4.09 16.60 -22.02
C TYR A 335 -5.38 15.88 -21.65
N LYS A 336 -5.45 15.30 -20.44
CA LYS A 336 -6.62 14.53 -20.00
C LYS A 336 -6.70 14.44 -18.49
N LEU A 337 -7.86 14.79 -17.92
CA LEU A 337 -8.21 14.55 -16.53
C LEU A 337 -9.00 13.24 -16.40
N ILE A 338 -8.69 12.43 -15.38
CA ILE A 338 -9.34 11.16 -15.09
C ILE A 338 -9.64 11.09 -13.60
N ASP A 339 -10.91 10.90 -13.25
CA ASP A 339 -11.28 10.52 -11.90
C ASP A 339 -10.79 9.10 -11.64
N LEU A 340 -9.85 8.93 -10.70
CA LEU A 340 -9.43 7.60 -10.27
C LEU A 340 -10.45 7.05 -9.28
N MET A 341 -10.71 7.82 -8.22
CA MET A 341 -11.57 7.42 -7.10
C MET A 341 -12.50 8.56 -6.71
N TYR A 342 -13.74 8.23 -6.36
CA TYR A 342 -14.70 9.18 -5.82
C TYR A 342 -14.76 9.08 -4.29
N SER A 343 -15.02 10.21 -3.66
CA SER A 343 -15.27 10.30 -2.23
C SER A 343 -16.36 9.33 -1.83
N ALA A 344 -16.04 8.53 -0.81
CA ALA A 344 -16.96 7.63 -0.14
C ALA A 344 -18.14 8.33 0.55
N CYS A 345 -18.03 9.64 0.77
CA CYS A 345 -19.00 10.43 1.51
C CYS A 345 -20.11 10.99 0.62
N LYS A 346 -20.02 10.79 -0.70
CA LYS A 346 -21.04 11.21 -1.66
C LYS A 346 -21.89 10.00 -2.05
N ASP A 347 -23.21 10.17 -2.13
CA ASP A 347 -24.14 9.12 -2.56
C ASP A 347 -24.04 8.90 -4.08
N ILE A 348 -22.93 8.27 -4.49
CA ILE A 348 -22.60 8.00 -5.88
C ILE A 348 -22.64 6.48 -6.09
N SER A 349 -23.54 6.04 -6.97
CA SER A 349 -23.56 4.66 -7.48
C SER A 349 -22.42 4.45 -8.48
N THR A 350 -21.18 4.37 -7.99
CA THR A 350 -19.97 4.11 -8.78
C THR A 350 -19.18 2.94 -8.18
N GLU A 351 -18.46 2.20 -9.03
CA GLU A 351 -17.59 1.09 -8.58
C GLU A 351 -16.22 1.60 -8.07
N ARG A 352 -15.85 2.85 -8.38
CA ARG A 352 -14.52 3.43 -8.07
C ARG A 352 -14.55 4.32 -6.83
N ILE A 353 -14.95 3.76 -5.69
CA ILE A 353 -15.04 4.50 -4.41
C ILE A 353 -13.70 4.46 -3.69
N ASN A 354 -13.25 5.61 -3.16
CA ASN A 354 -12.08 5.66 -2.30
C ASN A 354 -12.41 4.98 -0.96
N THR A 355 -11.81 3.81 -0.73
CA THR A 355 -11.99 3.04 0.51
C THR A 355 -10.88 3.26 1.53
N SER A 356 -9.76 3.86 1.12
CA SER A 356 -8.56 4.11 1.94
C SER A 356 -8.70 5.34 2.83
N PHE A 357 -9.27 6.44 2.32
CA PHE A 357 -9.51 7.68 3.06
C PHE A 357 -11.00 8.04 3.11
N VAL A 358 -11.54 8.30 4.31
CA VAL A 358 -12.98 8.50 4.56
C VAL A 358 -13.18 9.67 5.51
N PRO A 359 -13.21 10.92 5.01
CA PRO A 359 -13.23 12.10 5.86
C PRO A 359 -14.61 12.47 6.42
N CYS A 360 -15.69 11.78 6.03
CA CYS A 360 -17.02 12.08 6.54
C CYS A 360 -17.12 11.75 8.04
N ASN A 361 -17.63 12.70 8.81
CA ASN A 361 -17.98 12.45 10.20
C ASN A 361 -19.15 11.47 10.26
N ALA A 362 -19.06 10.47 11.14
CA ALA A 362 -20.20 9.61 11.49
C ALA A 362 -21.42 10.39 12.02
N SER A 363 -21.31 11.71 12.26
CA SER A 363 -22.42 12.60 12.62
C SER A 363 -23.32 12.96 11.45
N ASP A 364 -22.81 13.00 10.22
CA ASP A 364 -23.62 13.43 9.07
C ASP A 364 -24.54 12.29 8.56
N GLU A 365 -24.28 11.06 8.98
CA GLU A 365 -25.18 9.90 8.79
C GLU A 365 -26.17 9.69 9.95
N LYS A 366 -26.12 10.49 11.04
CA LYS A 366 -27.00 10.30 12.21
C LYS A 366 -28.47 10.64 11.96
N GLU A 367 -28.82 11.25 10.82
CA GLU A 367 -30.19 11.74 10.60
C GLU A 367 -31.19 10.71 10.05
N ASN A 368 -30.78 9.46 9.78
CA ASN A 368 -31.72 8.39 9.45
C ASN A 368 -31.65 7.22 10.45
N ASN A 369 -31.83 7.52 11.73
CA ASN A 369 -32.24 6.52 12.72
C ASN A 369 -33.70 6.08 12.49
N LEU A 370 -33.93 5.33 11.41
CA LEU A 370 -34.98 4.31 11.41
C LEU A 370 -34.35 3.06 11.99
N GLY A 371 -34.48 2.92 13.32
CA GLY A 371 -34.05 1.75 14.06
C GLY A 371 -34.54 0.49 13.36
N SER A 372 -33.61 -0.22 12.73
CA SER A 372 -33.82 -1.60 12.35
C SER A 372 -34.03 -2.36 13.64
N SER A 373 -35.26 -2.81 13.88
CA SER A 373 -35.60 -3.79 14.92
C SER A 373 -34.95 -5.13 14.54
N GLN A 374 -33.63 -5.19 14.57
CA GLN A 374 -32.88 -6.42 14.42
C GLN A 374 -32.96 -7.17 15.76
N ALA A 375 -33.21 -8.48 15.72
CA ALA A 375 -33.28 -9.28 16.94
C ALA A 375 -31.92 -9.24 17.65
N ASP A 376 -31.89 -9.23 18.99
CA ASP A 376 -30.64 -9.18 19.78
C ASP A 376 -29.63 -10.30 19.43
N PHE A 377 -30.10 -11.41 18.85
CA PHE A 377 -29.29 -12.55 18.47
C PHE A 377 -29.68 -13.10 17.10
N GLY A 378 -28.67 -13.50 16.32
CA GLY A 378 -28.80 -14.30 15.11
C GLY A 378 -28.44 -15.77 15.35
N LYS A 379 -28.80 -16.63 14.39
CA LYS A 379 -28.26 -18.00 14.28
C LYS A 379 -27.51 -18.11 12.97
N ILE A 380 -26.27 -18.57 13.03
CA ILE A 380 -25.41 -18.71 11.85
C ILE A 380 -24.38 -19.81 12.09
N ALA A 381 -24.00 -20.52 11.03
CA ALA A 381 -22.88 -21.47 11.07
C ALA A 381 -21.56 -20.74 10.77
N GLY A 382 -20.44 -21.25 11.28
CA GLY A 382 -19.11 -20.70 10.99
C GLY A 382 -18.79 -20.67 9.49
N GLY A 383 -19.26 -21.70 8.76
CA GLY A 383 -19.10 -21.86 7.33
C GLY A 383 -19.90 -23.06 6.84
N ALA A 384 -21.16 -22.82 6.47
CA ALA A 384 -22.07 -23.87 6.02
C ALA A 384 -21.55 -24.60 4.77
N GLU A 385 -20.73 -23.95 3.95
CA GLU A 385 -20.11 -24.52 2.76
C GLU A 385 -19.13 -25.66 3.04
N TYR A 386 -18.67 -25.81 4.29
CA TYR A 386 -17.78 -26.89 4.69
C TYR A 386 -18.51 -28.22 4.90
N GLN A 387 -19.83 -28.26 4.69
CA GLN A 387 -20.58 -29.51 4.67
C GLN A 387 -19.97 -30.48 3.64
N ALA A 388 -19.65 -31.70 4.08
CA ALA A 388 -18.95 -32.69 3.27
C ALA A 388 -19.64 -34.06 3.33
N SER A 389 -19.75 -34.70 2.16
CA SER A 389 -20.22 -36.09 2.06
C SER A 389 -19.20 -37.07 2.66
N LYS A 390 -19.64 -38.31 2.93
CA LYS A 390 -18.75 -39.37 3.45
C LYS A 390 -17.54 -39.62 2.54
N PHE A 391 -17.72 -39.52 1.23
CA PHE A 391 -16.62 -39.67 0.26
C PHE A 391 -15.61 -38.53 0.37
N LYS A 392 -16.07 -37.28 0.45
CA LYS A 392 -15.21 -36.11 0.63
C LYS A 392 -14.44 -36.17 1.95
N LYS A 393 -15.11 -36.58 3.05
CA LYS A 393 -14.46 -36.82 4.35
C LYS A 393 -13.43 -37.96 4.32
N ALA A 394 -13.67 -39.01 3.53
CA ALA A 394 -12.73 -40.13 3.40
C ALA A 394 -11.46 -39.73 2.63
N PHE A 395 -11.58 -38.87 1.60
CA PHE A 395 -10.44 -38.47 0.76
C PHE A 395 -9.67 -37.27 1.32
N LEU A 396 -10.36 -36.25 1.81
CA LEU A 396 -9.74 -35.02 2.32
C LEU A 396 -9.55 -35.02 3.83
N GLY A 397 -10.14 -35.97 4.56
CA GLY A 397 -10.12 -36.05 6.02
C GLY A 397 -11.42 -35.51 6.65
N ALA A 398 -11.66 -35.80 7.94
CA ALA A 398 -12.90 -35.37 8.62
C ALA A 398 -12.89 -33.89 9.04
N HIS A 399 -11.74 -33.43 9.55
CA HIS A 399 -11.46 -32.07 10.05
C HIS A 399 -12.52 -31.53 11.04
N TYR A 400 -12.58 -30.21 11.26
CA TYR A 400 -13.55 -29.57 12.17
C TYR A 400 -14.89 -29.24 11.49
N ARG A 401 -15.27 -29.95 10.42
CA ARG A 401 -16.45 -29.62 9.61
C ARG A 401 -17.74 -29.59 10.42
N ASP A 402 -17.87 -30.45 11.42
CA ASP A 402 -19.03 -30.47 12.30
C ASP A 402 -19.10 -29.16 13.11
N SER A 403 -17.97 -28.65 13.63
CA SER A 403 -17.90 -27.33 14.28
C SER A 403 -18.20 -26.17 13.31
N TRP A 404 -17.72 -26.24 12.06
CA TRP A 404 -17.97 -25.22 11.05
C TRP A 404 -19.44 -25.15 10.61
N THR A 405 -20.13 -26.29 10.52
CA THR A 405 -21.51 -26.38 10.03
C THR A 405 -22.58 -26.27 11.11
N THR A 406 -22.20 -26.35 12.39
CA THR A 406 -23.14 -26.21 13.50
C THR A 406 -23.58 -24.75 13.65
N GLU A 407 -24.89 -24.50 13.57
CA GLU A 407 -25.44 -23.18 13.85
C GLU A 407 -25.28 -22.81 15.32
N VAL A 408 -24.73 -21.63 15.57
CA VAL A 408 -24.56 -21.06 16.91
C VAL A 408 -25.41 -19.79 17.04
N ARG A 409 -25.93 -19.55 18.26
CA ARG A 409 -26.68 -18.34 18.58
C ARG A 409 -25.71 -17.25 19.02
N ILE A 410 -25.60 -16.16 18.26
CA ILE A 410 -24.58 -15.12 18.41
C ILE A 410 -25.25 -13.75 18.50
N PRO A 411 -24.80 -12.83 19.39
CA PRO A 411 -25.34 -11.48 19.46
C PRO A 411 -25.00 -10.69 18.20
N TYR A 412 -25.90 -9.78 17.81
CA TYR A 412 -25.53 -8.77 16.81
C TYR A 412 -24.58 -7.73 17.41
N LEU A 413 -23.71 -7.17 16.57
CA LEU A 413 -22.85 -6.06 16.97
C LEU A 413 -23.62 -4.74 16.89
N GLU A 414 -23.98 -4.20 18.06
CA GLU A 414 -24.69 -2.93 18.16
C GLU A 414 -23.74 -1.75 17.93
N LEU A 415 -23.63 -1.26 16.69
CA LEU A 415 -22.67 -0.21 16.31
C LEU A 415 -22.84 1.08 17.12
N ASN A 416 -24.06 1.47 17.46
CA ASN A 416 -24.31 2.76 18.13
C ASN A 416 -24.02 2.75 19.64
N SER A 417 -23.97 1.59 20.28
CA SER A 417 -23.88 1.49 21.75
C SER A 417 -22.65 0.74 22.25
N THR A 418 -22.13 -0.20 21.46
CA THR A 418 -20.95 -0.98 21.83
C THR A 418 -19.75 -0.04 21.99
N PHE A 419 -19.09 -0.07 23.16
CA PHE A 419 -17.93 0.76 23.49
C PHE A 419 -18.11 2.28 23.28
N GLY A 420 -19.34 2.78 23.47
CA GLY A 420 -19.65 4.20 23.27
C GLY A 420 -19.94 4.58 21.81
N GLY A 421 -20.09 3.60 20.92
CA GLY A 421 -20.30 3.76 19.49
C GLY A 421 -19.07 3.30 18.71
N LEU A 422 -19.27 2.60 17.59
CA LEU A 422 -18.25 2.09 16.69
C LEU A 422 -18.40 2.74 15.32
N THR A 423 -17.36 3.46 14.90
CA THR A 423 -17.31 4.11 13.59
C THR A 423 -16.30 3.39 12.70
N PRO A 424 -16.73 2.73 11.61
CA PRO A 424 -15.81 2.07 10.70
C PRO A 424 -14.99 3.08 9.91
N PHE A 425 -13.68 2.87 9.78
CA PHE A 425 -12.80 3.80 9.07
C PHE A 425 -11.89 3.16 8.03
N ALA A 426 -11.65 1.84 8.10
CA ALA A 426 -10.77 1.17 7.15
C ALA A 426 -11.01 -0.34 7.05
N LYS A 427 -10.80 -0.90 5.86
CA LYS A 427 -10.71 -2.35 5.63
C LYS A 427 -9.29 -2.87 5.92
N GLY A 428 -9.17 -4.18 6.09
CA GLY A 428 -7.89 -4.91 6.17
C GLY A 428 -8.11 -6.41 6.09
N GLY A 429 -7.15 -7.20 6.60
CA GLY A 429 -7.31 -8.66 6.80
C GLY A 429 -6.49 -9.57 5.87
N GLY A 430 -5.68 -8.98 4.98
CA GLY A 430 -4.66 -9.68 4.21
C GLY A 430 -5.17 -10.88 3.40
N ARG A 431 -4.35 -11.94 3.33
CA ARG A 431 -4.50 -13.08 2.39
C ARG A 431 -5.65 -14.04 2.70
N GLN A 432 -6.26 -13.92 3.87
CA GLN A 432 -7.09 -14.99 4.45
C GLN A 432 -8.39 -14.49 5.09
N THR A 433 -8.41 -13.30 5.69
CA THR A 433 -9.59 -12.79 6.42
C THR A 433 -10.06 -11.47 5.85
N LYS A 434 -11.34 -11.16 5.97
CA LYS A 434 -11.82 -9.78 5.78
C LYS A 434 -11.89 -9.11 7.13
N SER A 435 -11.27 -7.94 7.26
CA SER A 435 -11.28 -7.16 8.50
C SER A 435 -11.84 -5.76 8.29
N LEU A 436 -12.56 -5.26 9.28
CA LEU A 436 -13.06 -3.89 9.35
C LEU A 436 -12.58 -3.25 10.65
N LYS A 437 -11.86 -2.12 10.54
CA LYS A 437 -11.30 -1.36 11.65
C LYS A 437 -12.30 -0.28 12.09
N PHE A 438 -12.45 -0.11 13.39
CA PHE A 438 -13.39 0.82 14.03
C PHE A 438 -12.66 1.72 15.01
N LYS A 439 -13.02 3.01 15.01
CA LYS A 439 -12.76 3.93 16.13
C LYS A 439 -13.96 3.87 17.07
N ALA A 440 -13.72 3.66 18.36
CA ALA A 440 -14.78 3.57 19.35
C ALA A 440 -14.92 4.85 20.18
N GLY A 441 -16.13 5.14 20.66
CA GLY A 441 -16.42 6.30 21.50
C GLY A 441 -15.71 6.30 22.87
N ASN A 442 -15.18 5.15 23.30
CA ASN A 442 -14.31 5.05 24.47
C ASN A 442 -12.84 5.43 24.20
N GLY A 443 -12.49 5.81 22.97
CA GLY A 443 -11.14 6.21 22.56
C GLY A 443 -10.23 5.07 22.12
N TYR A 444 -10.65 3.80 22.22
CA TYR A 444 -9.85 2.67 21.70
C TYR A 444 -10.19 2.36 20.25
N GLU A 445 -9.25 1.74 19.54
CA GLU A 445 -9.52 1.11 18.26
C GLU A 445 -9.87 -0.36 18.40
N TYR A 446 -10.77 -0.82 17.54
CA TYR A 446 -11.17 -2.22 17.46
C TYR A 446 -11.09 -2.72 16.02
N VAL A 447 -10.99 -4.02 15.85
CA VAL A 447 -11.04 -4.67 14.55
C VAL A 447 -12.02 -5.83 14.58
N PHE A 448 -12.94 -5.86 13.62
CA PHE A 448 -13.82 -6.98 13.36
C PHE A 448 -13.21 -7.85 12.27
N ARG A 449 -12.90 -9.12 12.55
CA ARG A 449 -12.33 -10.06 11.58
C ARG A 449 -13.29 -11.20 11.27
N SER A 450 -13.41 -11.58 10.00
CA SER A 450 -14.26 -12.69 9.57
C SER A 450 -13.81 -14.02 10.20
N VAL A 451 -14.77 -14.80 10.72
CA VAL A 451 -14.48 -16.17 11.20
C VAL A 451 -14.12 -17.07 10.03
N ASN A 452 -14.91 -17.00 8.97
CA ASN A 452 -14.67 -17.77 7.75
C ASN A 452 -13.58 -17.09 6.92
N LYS A 453 -12.52 -17.86 6.64
CA LYS A 453 -11.37 -17.40 5.86
C LYS A 453 -11.57 -17.72 4.40
N ASP A 454 -11.25 -16.78 3.52
CA ASP A 454 -11.23 -17.00 2.07
C ASP A 454 -9.78 -16.96 1.54
N PRO A 455 -9.09 -18.11 1.48
CA PRO A 455 -7.71 -18.18 1.00
C PRO A 455 -7.60 -17.94 -0.51
N ALA A 456 -8.70 -17.80 -1.26
CA ALA A 456 -8.65 -17.69 -2.72
C ALA A 456 -7.85 -16.47 -3.19
N GLY A 457 -7.77 -15.41 -2.38
CA GLY A 457 -6.91 -14.25 -2.65
C GLY A 457 -5.42 -14.59 -2.65
N ALA A 458 -4.99 -15.63 -1.91
CA ALA A 458 -3.59 -16.04 -1.85
C ALA A 458 -3.12 -16.81 -3.10
N LEU A 459 -4.04 -17.29 -3.93
CA LEU A 459 -3.72 -18.01 -5.16
C LEU A 459 -3.28 -17.07 -6.29
N PRO A 460 -2.34 -17.52 -7.15
CA PRO A 460 -2.10 -16.91 -8.46
C PRO A 460 -3.40 -16.76 -9.24
N VAL A 461 -3.52 -15.68 -10.02
CA VAL A 461 -4.75 -15.33 -10.75
C VAL A 461 -5.22 -16.47 -11.65
N GLU A 462 -4.28 -17.20 -12.26
CA GLU A 462 -4.51 -18.33 -13.16
C GLU A 462 -5.17 -19.53 -12.45
N LEU A 463 -4.99 -19.63 -11.12
CA LEU A 463 -5.54 -20.70 -10.30
C LEU A 463 -6.85 -20.30 -9.61
N ARG A 464 -7.16 -18.99 -9.56
CA ARG A 464 -8.43 -18.49 -9.02
C ARG A 464 -9.58 -18.98 -9.92
N GLY A 465 -10.61 -19.57 -9.32
CA GLY A 465 -11.74 -20.16 -10.07
C GLY A 465 -11.51 -21.59 -10.60
N THR A 466 -10.34 -22.19 -10.35
CA THR A 466 -10.10 -23.61 -10.64
C THR A 466 -10.53 -24.50 -9.48
N PHE A 467 -10.51 -25.82 -9.69
CA PHE A 467 -10.77 -26.78 -8.62
C PHE A 467 -9.73 -26.69 -7.47
N LEU A 468 -8.53 -26.16 -7.72
CA LEU A 468 -7.50 -25.96 -6.68
C LEU A 468 -7.94 -24.89 -5.67
N ALA A 469 -8.63 -23.84 -6.11
CA ALA A 469 -9.23 -22.86 -5.20
C ALA A 469 -10.27 -23.50 -4.27
N ALA A 470 -11.08 -24.42 -4.81
CA ALA A 470 -12.06 -25.16 -4.01
C ALA A 470 -11.39 -26.10 -3.00
N ILE A 471 -10.27 -26.74 -3.36
CA ILE A 471 -9.48 -27.57 -2.44
C ILE A 471 -8.84 -26.72 -1.35
N LEU A 472 -8.21 -25.59 -1.69
CA LEU A 472 -7.57 -24.71 -0.72
C LEU A 472 -8.58 -24.09 0.25
N ARG A 473 -9.74 -23.65 -0.25
CA ARG A 473 -10.84 -23.23 0.61
C ARG A 473 -11.29 -24.36 1.52
N ASP A 474 -11.41 -25.59 1.02
CA ASP A 474 -11.75 -26.74 1.86
C ASP A 474 -10.73 -27.00 2.97
N GLN A 475 -9.44 -26.72 2.74
CA GLN A 475 -8.40 -26.84 3.77
C GLN A 475 -8.60 -25.88 4.95
N THR A 476 -9.35 -24.79 4.81
CA THR A 476 -9.76 -23.95 5.95
C THR A 476 -10.49 -24.77 7.02
N SER A 477 -11.21 -25.82 6.63
CA SER A 477 -11.94 -26.67 7.58
C SER A 477 -11.03 -27.50 8.51
N THR A 478 -9.72 -27.57 8.23
CA THR A 478 -8.68 -28.15 9.11
C THR A 478 -8.44 -27.33 10.38
N GLN A 479 -8.75 -26.03 10.35
CA GLN A 479 -8.66 -25.14 11.50
C GLN A 479 -9.99 -25.10 12.26
N HIS A 480 -9.94 -24.91 13.57
CA HIS A 480 -11.16 -24.75 14.37
C HIS A 480 -11.74 -23.34 14.18
N PRO A 481 -13.04 -23.16 13.84
CA PRO A 481 -13.61 -21.84 13.53
C PRO A 481 -13.55 -20.86 14.71
N TYR A 482 -13.55 -21.38 15.94
CA TYR A 482 -13.55 -20.58 17.17
C TYR A 482 -12.27 -20.74 17.98
N GLY A 483 -11.18 -21.19 17.36
CA GLY A 483 -9.91 -21.47 18.05
C GLY A 483 -9.36 -20.27 18.83
N ALA A 484 -9.49 -19.06 18.28
CA ALA A 484 -9.04 -17.83 18.93
C ALA A 484 -9.74 -17.56 20.28
N LEU A 485 -11.00 -17.95 20.45
CA LEU A 485 -11.72 -17.81 21.72
C LEU A 485 -11.16 -18.77 22.80
N VAL A 486 -10.66 -19.94 22.38
CA VAL A 486 -10.00 -20.88 23.28
C VAL A 486 -8.62 -20.36 23.65
N ALA A 487 -7.87 -19.81 22.68
CA ALA A 487 -6.57 -19.22 22.92
C ALA A 487 -6.64 -18.04 23.92
N ASP A 488 -7.63 -17.15 23.79
CA ASP A 488 -7.90 -16.05 24.73
C ASP A 488 -8.03 -16.55 26.19
N ILE A 489 -8.82 -17.61 26.42
CA ILE A 489 -8.98 -18.18 27.76
C ILE A 489 -7.64 -18.69 28.32
N LEU A 490 -6.83 -19.36 27.49
CA LEU A 490 -5.54 -19.91 27.91
C LEU A 490 -4.50 -18.82 28.16
N LEU A 491 -4.46 -17.78 27.32
CA LEU A 491 -3.56 -16.64 27.47
C LEU A 491 -3.89 -15.84 28.74
N ASN A 492 -5.18 -15.67 29.05
CA ASN A 492 -5.64 -15.04 30.28
C ASN A 492 -5.18 -15.80 31.53
N GLU A 493 -5.30 -17.13 31.55
CA GLU A 493 -4.88 -17.96 32.69
C GLU A 493 -3.36 -17.88 32.93
N LEU A 494 -2.59 -17.59 31.88
CA LEU A 494 -1.13 -17.44 31.95
C LEU A 494 -0.67 -16.00 32.15
N ASP A 495 -1.60 -15.05 32.28
CA ASP A 495 -1.29 -13.62 32.41
C ASP A 495 -0.33 -13.17 31.30
N ILE A 496 -0.64 -13.56 30.06
CA ILE A 496 0.07 -13.10 28.86
C ILE A 496 -0.77 -11.97 28.27
N LEU A 497 -0.16 -10.81 28.01
CA LEU A 497 -0.88 -9.68 27.43
C LEU A 497 -1.32 -9.97 25.98
N HIS A 498 -2.62 -9.82 25.67
CA HIS A 498 -3.21 -10.09 24.35
C HIS A 498 -4.55 -9.35 24.17
N ALA A 499 -5.02 -9.24 22.93
CA ALA A 499 -6.36 -8.72 22.61
C ALA A 499 -7.44 -9.79 22.88
N HIS A 500 -8.67 -9.35 23.17
CA HIS A 500 -9.75 -10.21 23.63
C HIS A 500 -10.87 -10.36 22.58
N PRO A 501 -10.80 -11.38 21.71
CA PRO A 501 -11.80 -11.59 20.68
C PRO A 501 -13.16 -11.97 21.25
N LYS A 502 -14.21 -11.26 20.80
CA LYS A 502 -15.61 -11.57 21.10
C LYS A 502 -16.39 -11.80 19.82
N LEU A 503 -17.18 -12.87 19.80
CA LEU A 503 -17.92 -13.30 18.63
C LEU A 503 -19.20 -12.48 18.44
N TYR A 504 -19.38 -11.91 17.26
CA TYR A 504 -20.55 -11.13 16.88
C TYR A 504 -21.03 -11.46 15.47
N LEU A 505 -22.31 -11.19 15.22
CA LEU A 505 -22.87 -11.10 13.89
C LEU A 505 -22.96 -9.62 13.48
N MET A 506 -22.35 -9.25 12.37
CA MET A 506 -22.43 -7.89 11.86
C MET A 506 -23.86 -7.59 11.40
N PRO A 507 -24.52 -6.53 11.88
CA PRO A 507 -25.87 -6.19 11.45
C PRO A 507 -25.89 -5.73 9.99
N ASN A 508 -27.09 -5.69 9.41
CA ASN A 508 -27.31 -5.02 8.13
C ASN A 508 -27.63 -3.55 8.37
N ASP A 509 -26.65 -2.81 8.91
CA ASP A 509 -26.82 -1.46 9.44
C ASP A 509 -26.32 -0.40 8.44
N GLN A 510 -26.96 0.77 8.44
CA GLN A 510 -26.53 1.91 7.60
C GLN A 510 -25.23 2.52 8.09
N GLY A 511 -24.93 2.49 9.39
CA GLY A 511 -23.68 3.00 9.96
C GLY A 511 -22.42 2.23 9.53
N LEU A 512 -22.56 1.16 8.75
CA LEU A 512 -21.45 0.54 8.02
C LEU A 512 -21.03 1.35 6.77
N GLY A 513 -21.85 2.28 6.32
CA GLY A 513 -21.64 3.09 5.11
C GLY A 513 -21.24 2.24 3.91
N LYS A 514 -20.16 2.64 3.24
CA LYS A 514 -19.57 1.92 2.08
C LYS A 514 -19.08 0.51 2.37
N TYR A 515 -18.85 0.16 3.63
CA TYR A 515 -18.38 -1.17 4.03
C TYR A 515 -19.53 -2.17 4.11
N ARG A 516 -20.78 -1.68 4.16
CA ARG A 516 -21.98 -2.51 4.30
C ARG A 516 -22.05 -3.69 3.33
N PRO A 517 -21.81 -3.56 2.01
CA PRO A 517 -21.94 -4.69 1.08
C PRO A 517 -20.97 -5.84 1.36
N ASP A 518 -19.82 -5.54 1.97
CA ASP A 518 -18.79 -6.55 2.28
C ASP A 518 -18.97 -7.21 3.64
N PHE A 519 -19.61 -6.54 4.60
CA PHE A 519 -19.64 -6.97 6.00
C PHE A 519 -21.04 -7.28 6.55
N MET A 520 -22.12 -6.84 5.90
CA MET A 520 -23.49 -7.10 6.40
C MET A 520 -23.75 -8.61 6.61
N ASN A 521 -24.33 -8.97 7.76
CA ASN A 521 -24.62 -10.36 8.16
C ASN A 521 -23.39 -11.28 8.25
N MET A 522 -22.17 -10.74 8.30
CA MET A 522 -20.95 -11.51 8.46
C MET A 522 -20.77 -11.96 9.91
N LEU A 523 -20.40 -13.23 10.10
CA LEU A 523 -19.91 -13.72 11.39
C LEU A 523 -18.44 -13.37 11.55
N GLY A 524 -18.09 -12.72 12.65
CA GLY A 524 -16.72 -12.30 12.92
C GLY A 524 -16.44 -12.08 14.40
N MET A 525 -15.17 -11.87 14.70
CA MET A 525 -14.69 -11.57 16.04
C MET A 525 -14.31 -10.09 16.11
N LEU A 526 -14.82 -9.38 17.11
CA LEU A 526 -14.40 -8.02 17.45
C LEU A 526 -13.37 -8.11 18.58
N GLU A 527 -12.21 -7.50 18.40
CA GLU A 527 -11.14 -7.43 19.40
C GLU A 527 -10.51 -6.03 19.40
N GLU A 528 -9.83 -5.69 20.49
CA GLU A 528 -8.99 -4.50 20.55
C GLU A 528 -7.95 -4.55 19.43
N ARG A 529 -7.68 -3.39 18.81
CA ARG A 529 -6.57 -3.24 17.85
C ARG A 529 -5.44 -2.48 18.54
N PRO A 530 -4.35 -3.15 18.95
CA PRO A 530 -3.20 -2.47 19.53
C PRO A 530 -2.49 -1.62 18.47
N THR A 531 -2.75 -0.32 18.46
CA THR A 531 -2.04 0.68 17.65
C THR A 531 -1.61 1.89 18.48
N ASN A 532 -0.66 2.67 17.97
CA ASN A 532 -0.44 4.02 18.53
C ASN A 532 -1.66 4.90 18.18
N PRO A 533 -2.07 5.80 19.09
CA PRO A 533 -3.14 6.74 18.84
C PRO A 533 -2.73 7.75 17.78
N ASP A 534 -3.67 8.10 16.90
CA ASP A 534 -3.52 9.16 15.91
C ASP A 534 -3.84 10.54 16.51
N THR A 535 -4.63 10.56 17.60
CA THR A 535 -5.10 11.79 18.24
C THR A 535 -4.95 11.72 19.76
N ASP A 536 -4.91 12.88 20.42
CA ASP A 536 -4.85 12.97 21.89
C ASP A 536 -6.10 12.41 22.60
N THR A 537 -7.18 12.18 21.84
CA THR A 537 -8.43 11.60 22.37
C THR A 537 -8.45 10.06 22.35
N GLU A 538 -7.50 9.46 21.63
CA GLU A 538 -7.39 8.01 21.52
C GLU A 538 -6.53 7.41 22.64
N GLN A 539 -6.87 6.20 23.04
CA GLN A 539 -6.21 5.47 24.11
C GLN A 539 -5.35 4.34 23.55
N THR A 540 -4.13 4.22 24.08
CA THR A 540 -3.21 3.13 23.80
C THR A 540 -3.64 1.83 24.49
N PHE A 541 -3.56 0.72 23.78
CA PHE A 541 -3.80 -0.61 24.35
C PHE A 541 -2.91 -0.87 25.58
N ALA A 542 -3.50 -1.44 26.63
CA ALA A 542 -2.83 -1.79 27.89
C ALA A 542 -2.04 -0.64 28.55
N ASN A 543 -2.44 0.62 28.33
CA ASN A 543 -1.75 1.82 28.81
C ASN A 543 -0.27 1.92 28.36
N ALA A 544 0.07 1.28 27.23
CA ALA A 544 1.41 1.34 26.67
C ALA A 544 1.74 2.77 26.23
N LYS A 545 2.95 3.26 26.50
CA LYS A 545 3.36 4.60 25.98
C LYS A 545 3.45 4.63 24.46
N LYS A 546 3.89 3.51 23.87
CA LYS A 546 4.03 3.29 22.44
C LYS A 546 3.83 1.81 22.16
N ILE A 547 3.25 1.51 21.01
CA ILE A 547 3.11 0.17 20.47
C ILE A 547 4.08 0.04 19.30
N ARG A 548 4.90 -1.01 19.33
CA ARG A 548 5.90 -1.32 18.30
C ARG A 548 5.62 -2.72 17.77
N LYS A 549 5.57 -2.85 16.44
CA LYS A 549 5.55 -4.16 15.78
C LYS A 549 6.89 -4.86 15.93
N SER A 550 6.90 -6.18 15.71
CA SER A 550 8.05 -7.06 15.94
C SER A 550 9.33 -6.55 15.28
N PHE A 551 9.25 -6.14 14.00
CA PHE A 551 10.40 -5.67 13.26
C PHE A 551 11.03 -4.41 13.88
N LYS A 552 10.21 -3.39 14.17
CA LYS A 552 10.65 -2.16 14.85
C LYS A 552 11.22 -2.44 16.23
N MET A 553 10.62 -3.37 16.99
CA MET A 553 11.15 -3.80 18.29
C MET A 553 12.55 -4.41 18.14
N PHE A 554 12.77 -5.32 17.17
CA PHE A 554 14.09 -5.90 16.95
C PHE A 554 15.11 -4.85 16.52
N LYS A 555 14.72 -3.93 15.64
CA LYS A 555 15.57 -2.80 15.25
C LYS A 555 15.97 -1.95 16.46
N ASP A 556 15.02 -1.55 17.30
CA ASP A 556 15.28 -0.78 18.51
C ASP A 556 16.28 -1.52 19.43
N LEU A 557 16.17 -2.85 19.57
CA LEU A 557 17.12 -3.67 20.36
C LEU A 557 18.53 -3.74 19.77
N TYR A 558 18.68 -3.70 18.45
CA TYR A 558 19.98 -3.75 17.78
C TYR A 558 20.67 -2.39 17.72
N ASP A 559 19.89 -1.32 17.56
CA ASP A 559 20.39 0.05 17.43
C ASP A 559 20.87 0.61 18.77
N ASP A 560 20.21 0.24 19.88
CA ASP A 560 20.56 0.71 21.22
C ASP A 560 20.55 -0.41 22.27
N LYS A 561 21.66 -0.55 23.00
CA LYS A 561 21.86 -1.57 24.04
C LYS A 561 21.08 -1.28 25.32
N ASP A 562 20.58 -0.06 25.49
CA ASP A 562 19.74 0.32 26.64
C ASP A 562 18.30 -0.21 26.49
N ASN A 563 17.92 -0.65 25.29
CA ASN A 563 16.63 -1.29 25.06
C ASN A 563 16.64 -2.73 25.57
N HIS A 564 15.63 -3.07 26.37
CA HIS A 564 15.48 -4.40 26.96
C HIS A 564 14.03 -4.88 26.85
N VAL A 565 13.86 -6.16 26.56
CA VAL A 565 12.57 -6.84 26.66
C VAL A 565 12.36 -7.38 28.07
N ASN A 566 11.10 -7.44 28.53
CA ASN A 566 10.76 -8.24 29.70
C ASN A 566 10.98 -9.72 29.38
N GLN A 567 12.14 -10.26 29.75
CA GLN A 567 12.56 -11.60 29.36
C GLN A 567 11.59 -12.69 29.83
N GLN A 568 11.03 -12.56 31.03
CA GLN A 568 10.10 -13.56 31.58
C GLN A 568 8.81 -13.59 30.77
N GLU A 569 8.26 -12.42 30.44
CA GLU A 569 7.04 -12.32 29.66
C GLU A 569 7.25 -12.74 28.21
N PHE A 570 8.36 -12.35 27.60
CA PHE A 570 8.72 -12.78 26.25
C PHE A 570 8.87 -14.31 26.17
N ILE A 571 9.59 -14.93 27.11
CA ILE A 571 9.73 -16.40 27.17
C ILE A 571 8.39 -17.07 27.41
N ARG A 572 7.54 -16.53 28.30
CA ARG A 572 6.21 -17.07 28.57
C ARG A 572 5.34 -17.06 27.31
N ALA A 573 5.30 -15.94 26.60
CA ALA A 573 4.56 -15.79 25.34
C ALA A 573 5.11 -16.73 24.26
N ARG A 574 6.43 -16.80 24.07
CA ARG A 574 7.04 -17.70 23.08
C ARG A 574 6.84 -19.18 23.42
N ALA A 575 6.92 -19.55 24.69
CA ALA A 575 6.68 -20.93 25.13
C ALA A 575 5.22 -21.34 24.90
N PHE A 576 4.27 -20.43 25.18
CA PHE A 576 2.87 -20.64 24.86
C PHE A 576 2.67 -20.85 23.35
N ASP A 577 3.22 -19.98 22.52
CA ASP A 577 3.17 -20.05 21.05
C ASP A 577 3.70 -21.40 20.53
N ILE A 578 4.85 -21.87 21.04
CA ILE A 578 5.44 -23.16 20.66
C ILE A 578 4.54 -24.35 21.04
N VAL A 579 3.84 -24.29 22.17
CA VAL A 579 3.03 -25.40 22.70
C VAL A 579 1.65 -25.47 22.05
N VAL A 580 1.01 -24.31 21.86
CA VAL A 580 -0.36 -24.23 21.34
C VAL A 580 -0.38 -24.25 19.81
N GLY A 581 0.60 -23.58 19.18
CA GLY A 581 0.72 -23.46 17.73
C GLY A 581 -0.06 -22.30 17.14
#